data_AF-A0A316QGJ5-F1
#
_entry.id   AF-A0A316QGJ5-F1
#
_cell.length_a   1.000
_cell.length_b   1.000
_cell.length_c   1.000
_cell.angle_alpha   90.00
_cell.angle_beta   90.00
_cell.angle_gamma   90.00
#
_symmetry.space_group_name_H-M   'P 1'
#
loop_
_entity.id
_entity.type
_entity.pdbx_description
1 polymer ?
#
loop_
_entity_poly.entity_id
_entity_poly.type
_entity_poly.pdbx_seq_one_letter_code
_entity_poly.pdbx_strand_id
1 'polypeptide(L)'
;MRRALCIIIFMLFIMVFAIGCDNTSNVEQDVESNLKNNTVTSTISELDNLQTRNSAELQYVCFENLLGKTTDLIEGEFVSQTNINGLYYYEFNVIKNLRGNNTENTIIIQSIPADYSVINTDINFSTYDVKYKQGSSYLLLLSRHSSVYTEGDVFSFVNDSLFIPLSNSINHAVKQQEASLYGMKLTDHLSSLQAVSSLNNGEFKEFILGKIQTNPLRYESEYIDSLNINSVIERSEYVLKIKVDDLYMGSYTGDRLTYNCTVEEILKGVLNKQNIKITFPTNTVEIGNFYIVALSELEGTSQNFFIISSKNSIYDCSNIESIRIIINNND
;
A
#
# COMPACT_ATOMS: atom_id res chain seq x y z
N MET A 1 -7.54 -39.66 -4.49
CA MET A 1 -6.67 -40.07 -3.37
C MET A 1 -5.32 -39.33 -3.40
N ARG A 2 -5.30 -38.00 -3.22
CA ARG A 2 -4.07 -37.18 -3.08
C ARG A 2 -4.34 -35.92 -2.23
N ARG A 3 -5.12 -36.04 -1.16
CA ARG A 3 -5.43 -34.93 -0.23
C ARG A 3 -5.28 -35.25 1.26
N ALA A 4 -4.59 -36.35 1.61
CA ALA A 4 -4.43 -36.79 3.00
C ALA A 4 -2.98 -36.80 3.51
N LEU A 5 -2.00 -36.28 2.75
CA LEU A 5 -0.57 -36.41 3.11
C LEU A 5 0.08 -35.11 3.63
N CYS A 6 -0.57 -33.95 3.55
CA CYS A 6 0.05 -32.68 3.96
C CYS A 6 -0.24 -32.27 5.42
N ILE A 7 -1.12 -32.96 6.14
CA ILE A 7 -1.52 -32.59 7.51
C ILE A 7 -0.63 -33.25 8.59
N ILE A 8 0.15 -34.27 8.23
CA ILE A 8 0.93 -35.06 9.21
C ILE A 8 2.34 -34.48 9.47
N ILE A 9 2.84 -33.57 8.62
CA ILE A 9 4.19 -33.00 8.78
C ILE A 9 4.21 -31.79 9.74
N PHE A 10 3.07 -31.15 10.01
CA PHE A 10 3.01 -29.94 10.85
C PHE A 10 2.82 -30.20 12.36
N MET A 11 2.50 -31.44 12.77
CA MET A 11 2.32 -31.79 14.20
C MET A 11 3.57 -32.36 14.88
N LEU A 12 4.71 -32.47 14.19
CA LEU A 12 5.91 -33.10 14.74
C LEU A 12 6.90 -32.13 15.42
N PHE A 13 6.60 -30.82 15.51
CA PHE A 13 7.55 -29.81 16.00
C PHE A 13 7.24 -29.20 17.38
N ILE A 14 6.20 -29.66 18.10
CA ILE A 14 5.82 -29.10 19.41
C ILE A 14 6.31 -29.95 20.60
N MET A 15 7.02 -31.06 20.38
CA MET A 15 7.34 -32.03 21.44
C MET A 15 8.84 -32.15 21.79
N VAL A 16 9.58 -31.05 21.86
CA VAL A 16 10.91 -31.02 22.48
C VAL A 16 11.08 -29.70 23.23
N PHE A 17 10.82 -29.70 24.54
CA PHE A 17 11.61 -29.06 25.61
C PHE A 17 10.79 -29.06 26.90
N ALA A 18 10.89 -30.17 27.63
CA ALA A 18 10.72 -30.19 29.07
C ALA A 18 11.75 -31.16 29.66
N ILE A 19 12.14 -30.90 30.92
CA ILE A 19 13.15 -31.52 31.78
C ILE A 19 14.47 -30.70 31.81
N GLY A 20 14.92 -30.16 32.94
CA GLY A 20 14.42 -30.18 34.32
C GLY A 20 15.47 -29.69 35.32
N CYS A 21 15.04 -29.59 36.59
CA CYS A 21 15.80 -29.50 37.86
C CYS A 21 16.62 -28.22 38.13
N ASP A 22 16.76 -27.67 39.35
CA ASP A 22 16.19 -27.92 40.68
C ASP A 22 16.57 -26.74 41.63
N ASN A 23 15.69 -26.50 42.60
CA ASN A 23 15.78 -25.97 43.98
C ASN A 23 16.97 -25.16 44.61
N THR A 24 16.52 -24.25 45.52
CA THR A 24 17.07 -23.76 46.81
C THR A 24 18.30 -22.82 46.79
N SER A 25 18.50 -21.79 47.63
CA SER A 25 17.94 -21.32 48.92
C SER A 25 18.34 -19.85 49.22
N ASN A 26 17.63 -19.23 50.18
CA ASN A 26 17.83 -17.94 50.88
C ASN A 26 19.27 -17.37 51.06
N VAL A 27 19.39 -16.03 51.13
CA VAL A 27 19.88 -15.21 52.29
C VAL A 27 20.26 -13.76 51.85
N GLU A 28 19.83 -12.79 52.67
CA GLU A 28 20.29 -11.40 52.94
C GLU A 28 20.57 -10.40 51.79
N GLN A 29 19.87 -9.26 51.71
CA GLN A 29 19.98 -8.00 52.49
C GLN A 29 20.99 -6.99 51.89
N ASP A 30 20.44 -5.82 51.56
CA ASP A 30 21.04 -4.48 51.43
C ASP A 30 22.28 -4.29 50.54
N VAL A 31 22.14 -3.42 49.52
CA VAL A 31 22.83 -2.13 49.42
C VAL A 31 22.39 -1.42 48.13
N GLU A 32 21.71 -0.29 48.31
CA GLU A 32 21.57 0.77 47.32
C GLU A 32 22.92 1.15 46.71
N SER A 33 22.98 1.28 45.38
CA SER A 33 23.08 2.62 44.77
C SER A 33 23.55 2.57 43.30
N ASN A 34 22.84 3.35 42.48
CA ASN A 34 23.33 4.00 41.28
C ASN A 34 23.70 3.14 40.06
N LEU A 35 22.69 2.84 39.23
CA LEU A 35 22.77 3.21 37.82
C LEU A 35 21.36 3.50 37.26
N LYS A 36 21.19 4.77 36.91
CA LYS A 36 19.97 5.37 36.37
C LYS A 36 19.53 4.67 35.09
N ASN A 37 18.31 4.14 35.16
CA ASN A 37 17.18 4.42 34.27
C ASN A 37 17.51 5.26 33.03
N ASN A 38 17.36 4.65 31.85
CA ASN A 38 16.44 5.12 30.80
C ASN A 38 16.42 4.07 29.68
N THR A 39 15.85 2.90 29.98
CA THR A 39 15.40 2.00 28.92
C THR A 39 14.05 2.53 28.45
N VAL A 40 14.06 3.20 27.30
CA VAL A 40 12.86 3.60 26.55
C VAL A 40 12.24 2.31 26.00
N THR A 41 11.51 1.60 26.86
CA THR A 41 10.71 0.42 26.50
C THR A 41 9.22 0.74 26.56
N SER A 42 8.84 2.02 26.46
CA SER A 42 7.46 2.48 26.66
C SER A 42 6.78 3.10 25.43
N THR A 43 7.33 2.97 24.23
CA THR A 43 6.71 3.53 23.00
C THR A 43 6.25 2.50 21.97
N ILE A 44 6.41 1.20 22.23
CA ILE A 44 5.90 0.14 21.33
C ILE A 44 4.59 -0.48 21.85
N SER A 45 4.26 -0.33 23.14
CA SER A 45 3.05 -0.90 23.75
C SER A 45 1.81 0.01 23.75
N GLU A 46 1.91 1.23 23.21
CA GLU A 46 0.79 2.20 23.16
C GLU A 46 0.14 2.35 21.78
N LEU A 47 0.56 1.55 20.77
CA LEU A 47 -0.16 1.44 19.50
C LEU A 47 -1.33 0.44 19.54
N ASP A 48 -1.48 -0.31 20.63
CA ASP A 48 -2.65 -1.16 20.86
C ASP A 48 -3.76 -0.34 21.53
N ASN A 49 -4.84 -0.07 20.78
CA ASN A 49 -6.17 0.41 21.22
C ASN A 49 -6.54 1.90 21.16
N LEU A 50 -6.16 2.62 20.09
CA LEU A 50 -6.93 3.78 19.63
C LEU A 50 -7.32 3.60 18.15
N GLN A 51 -8.38 2.83 17.89
CA GLN A 51 -9.13 2.96 16.64
C GLN A 51 -9.86 4.32 16.64
N THR A 52 -9.11 5.40 16.47
CA THR A 52 -9.71 6.67 16.07
C THR A 52 -10.34 6.43 14.70
N ARG A 53 -11.66 6.64 14.60
CA ARG A 53 -12.30 6.60 13.29
C ARG A 53 -11.71 7.73 12.45
N ASN A 54 -11.01 7.35 11.39
CA ASN A 54 -10.52 8.29 10.40
C ASN A 54 -11.73 8.98 9.79
N SER A 55 -11.69 10.31 9.74
CA SER A 55 -12.69 11.13 9.05
C SER A 55 -11.98 11.91 7.95
N ALA A 56 -12.55 11.93 6.75
CA ALA A 56 -11.96 12.61 5.60
C ALA A 56 -13.01 13.34 4.77
N GLU A 57 -12.61 14.43 4.14
CA GLU A 57 -13.41 15.12 3.13
C GLU A 57 -13.00 14.67 1.73
N LEU A 58 -13.97 14.45 0.84
CA LEU A 58 -13.72 13.99 -0.52
C LEU A 58 -14.49 14.83 -1.53
N GLN A 59 -13.83 15.18 -2.64
CA GLN A 59 -14.50 15.88 -3.74
C GLN A 59 -15.48 14.92 -4.45
N TYR A 60 -16.70 15.38 -4.73
CA TYR A 60 -17.65 14.58 -5.52
C TYR A 60 -17.07 14.23 -6.91
N VAL A 61 -17.13 12.95 -7.28
CA VAL A 61 -16.71 12.45 -8.60
C VAL A 61 -17.84 11.62 -9.19
N CYS A 62 -18.32 11.99 -10.38
CA CYS A 62 -19.34 11.20 -11.08
C CYS A 62 -18.78 9.87 -11.58
N PHE A 63 -19.66 8.92 -11.88
CA PHE A 63 -19.27 7.57 -12.30
C PHE A 63 -18.40 7.58 -13.56
N GLU A 64 -18.72 8.41 -14.56
CA GLU A 64 -17.97 8.51 -15.81
C GLU A 64 -16.53 8.99 -15.57
N ASN A 65 -16.32 9.90 -14.62
CA ASN A 65 -14.99 10.34 -14.22
C ASN A 65 -14.21 9.22 -13.50
N LEU A 66 -14.89 8.33 -12.77
CA LEU A 66 -14.26 7.15 -12.18
C LEU A 66 -13.81 6.16 -13.25
N LEU A 67 -14.61 5.95 -14.31
CA LEU A 67 -14.21 5.13 -15.47
C LEU A 67 -12.92 5.66 -16.11
N GLY A 68 -12.79 6.99 -16.20
CA GLY A 68 -11.59 7.66 -16.66
C GLY A 68 -10.35 7.46 -15.77
N LYS A 69 -10.50 6.97 -14.54
CA LYS A 69 -9.39 6.64 -13.63
C LYS A 69 -9.09 5.14 -13.55
N THR A 70 -9.94 4.29 -14.11
CA THR A 70 -9.79 2.82 -14.07
C THR A 70 -8.64 2.37 -14.96
N THR A 71 -7.72 1.58 -14.41
CA THR A 71 -6.67 0.90 -15.17
C THR A 71 -7.07 -0.55 -15.46
N ASP A 72 -7.73 -1.20 -14.51
CA ASP A 72 -8.10 -2.62 -14.56
C ASP A 72 -9.59 -2.79 -14.25
N LEU A 73 -10.26 -3.60 -15.07
CA LEU A 73 -11.65 -4.00 -14.90
C LEU A 73 -11.71 -5.51 -14.77
N ILE A 74 -12.13 -5.98 -13.59
CA ILE A 74 -12.06 -7.40 -13.22
C ILE A 74 -13.43 -7.88 -12.78
N GLU A 75 -13.85 -9.05 -13.26
CA GLU A 75 -14.87 -9.85 -12.60
C GLU A 75 -14.18 -10.70 -11.53
N GLY A 76 -14.51 -10.46 -10.26
CA GLY A 76 -13.87 -11.11 -9.12
C GLY A 76 -14.88 -11.75 -8.18
N GLU A 77 -14.56 -12.94 -7.65
CA GLU A 77 -15.28 -13.56 -6.55
C GLU A 77 -14.63 -13.18 -5.22
N PHE A 78 -15.41 -12.63 -4.29
CA PHE A 78 -14.88 -12.22 -2.99
C PHE A 78 -14.53 -13.42 -2.12
N VAL A 79 -13.29 -13.46 -1.61
CA VAL A 79 -12.77 -14.55 -0.79
C VAL A 79 -12.78 -14.14 0.68
N SER A 80 -12.09 -13.06 1.02
CA SER A 80 -11.87 -12.66 2.39
C SER A 80 -11.56 -11.16 2.52
N GLN A 81 -11.77 -10.62 3.72
CA GLN A 81 -11.23 -9.32 4.11
C GLN A 81 -10.41 -9.51 5.37
N THR A 82 -9.21 -8.95 5.40
CA THR A 82 -8.37 -8.88 6.59
C THR A 82 -8.12 -7.43 6.98
N ASN A 83 -8.05 -7.16 8.29
CA ASN A 83 -7.57 -5.89 8.81
C ASN A 83 -6.16 -6.11 9.35
N ILE A 84 -5.19 -5.38 8.83
CA ILE A 84 -3.82 -5.37 9.32
C ILE A 84 -3.48 -3.91 9.61
N ASN A 85 -3.20 -3.59 10.88
CA ASN A 85 -2.80 -2.26 11.33
C ASN A 85 -3.76 -1.13 10.92
N GLY A 86 -5.06 -1.41 10.86
CA GLY A 86 -6.07 -0.41 10.49
C GLY A 86 -6.31 -0.27 8.99
N LEU A 87 -5.63 -1.04 8.14
CA LEU A 87 -5.89 -1.12 6.70
C LEU A 87 -6.71 -2.36 6.36
N TYR A 88 -7.63 -2.22 5.41
CA TYR A 88 -8.39 -3.35 4.87
C TYR A 88 -7.74 -3.88 3.60
N TYR A 89 -7.56 -5.21 3.58
CA TYR A 89 -7.11 -5.96 2.43
C TYR A 89 -8.24 -6.89 1.99
N TYR A 90 -8.77 -6.64 0.80
CA TYR A 90 -9.81 -7.46 0.20
C TYR A 90 -9.22 -8.43 -0.79
N GLU A 91 -9.43 -9.71 -0.57
CA GLU A 91 -8.98 -10.77 -1.46
C GLU A 91 -10.10 -11.19 -2.41
N PHE A 92 -9.80 -11.22 -3.71
CA PHE A 92 -10.71 -11.71 -4.74
C PHE A 92 -10.03 -12.74 -5.64
N ASN A 93 -10.75 -13.82 -5.95
CA ASN A 93 -10.38 -14.71 -7.05
C ASN A 93 -10.82 -14.08 -8.38
N VAL A 94 -9.90 -13.98 -9.33
CA VAL A 94 -10.15 -13.43 -10.66
C VAL A 94 -10.95 -14.46 -11.47
N ILE A 95 -12.20 -14.12 -11.79
CA ILE A 95 -13.06 -14.90 -12.69
C ILE A 95 -12.72 -14.56 -14.14
N LYS A 96 -12.63 -13.26 -14.42
CA LYS A 96 -12.34 -12.76 -15.76
C LYS A 96 -11.66 -11.40 -15.69
N ASN A 97 -10.54 -11.27 -16.36
CA ASN A 97 -9.93 -9.98 -16.63
C ASN A 97 -10.57 -9.40 -17.90
N LEU A 98 -11.34 -8.33 -17.75
CA LEU A 98 -12.00 -7.64 -18.86
C LEU A 98 -11.11 -6.54 -19.45
N ARG A 99 -10.27 -5.94 -18.61
CA ARG A 99 -9.33 -4.87 -18.98
C ARG A 99 -8.16 -4.86 -18.00
N GLY A 100 -6.95 -4.63 -18.52
CA GLY A 100 -5.71 -4.69 -17.77
C GLY A 100 -4.92 -5.95 -18.12
N ASN A 101 -3.67 -6.03 -17.67
CA ASN A 101 -2.78 -7.16 -17.94
C ASN A 101 -2.49 -7.98 -16.67
N ASN A 102 -3.39 -7.97 -15.69
CA ASN A 102 -3.28 -8.86 -14.54
C ASN A 102 -3.33 -10.33 -14.99
N THR A 103 -2.29 -11.08 -14.65
CA THR A 103 -2.14 -12.52 -14.93
C THR A 103 -2.40 -13.39 -13.71
N GLU A 104 -2.52 -12.78 -12.52
CA GLU A 104 -2.72 -13.49 -11.28
C GLU A 104 -4.15 -14.00 -11.14
N ASN A 105 -4.30 -15.21 -10.58
CA ASN A 105 -5.61 -15.82 -10.30
C ASN A 105 -6.31 -15.18 -9.09
N THR A 106 -5.55 -14.44 -8.28
CA THR A 106 -6.04 -13.77 -7.07
C THR A 106 -5.49 -12.35 -7.05
N ILE A 107 -6.31 -11.40 -6.61
CA ILE A 107 -5.90 -10.02 -6.39
C ILE A 107 -6.18 -9.61 -4.95
N ILE A 108 -5.29 -8.78 -4.42
CA ILE A 108 -5.45 -8.15 -3.11
C ILE A 108 -5.64 -6.66 -3.35
N ILE A 109 -6.76 -6.13 -2.88
CA ILE A 109 -7.11 -4.71 -3.00
C ILE A 109 -6.95 -4.07 -1.63
N GLN A 110 -6.13 -3.02 -1.57
CA GLN A 110 -5.93 -2.24 -0.36
C GLN A 110 -6.96 -1.10 -0.29
N SER A 111 -7.50 -0.86 0.91
CA SER A 111 -8.40 0.25 1.21
C SER A 111 -8.14 0.81 2.62
N ILE A 112 -8.30 2.12 2.76
CA ILE A 112 -8.20 2.83 4.04
C ILE A 112 -9.63 3.01 4.59
N PRO A 113 -9.97 2.36 5.71
CA PRO A 113 -11.28 2.52 6.31
C PRO A 113 -11.41 3.92 6.95
N ALA A 114 -12.45 4.64 6.57
CA ALA A 114 -12.76 5.98 7.05
C ALA A 114 -14.26 6.31 6.89
N ASP A 115 -14.70 7.30 7.67
CA ASP A 115 -15.95 8.00 7.46
C ASP A 115 -15.69 9.21 6.54
N TYR A 116 -16.45 9.32 5.46
CA TYR A 116 -16.26 10.35 4.44
C TYR A 116 -17.44 11.29 4.38
N SER A 117 -17.14 12.60 4.29
CA SER A 117 -18.10 13.62 3.89
C SER A 117 -17.75 14.15 2.52
N VAL A 118 -18.72 14.20 1.61
CA VAL A 118 -18.49 14.67 0.25
C VAL A 118 -18.68 16.19 0.19
N ILE A 119 -17.61 16.90 -0.15
CA ILE A 119 -17.53 18.37 -0.14
C ILE A 119 -18.68 18.98 -0.95
N ASN A 120 -19.33 20.02 -0.39
CA ASN A 120 -20.46 20.74 -0.97
C ASN A 120 -21.70 19.86 -1.26
N THR A 121 -21.88 18.76 -0.53
CA THR A 121 -23.08 17.92 -0.60
C THR A 121 -23.47 17.44 0.80
N ASP A 122 -24.67 16.89 0.96
CA ASP A 122 -25.11 16.24 2.21
C ASP A 122 -24.73 14.75 2.29
N ILE A 123 -23.91 14.27 1.35
CA ILE A 123 -23.57 12.86 1.20
C ILE A 123 -22.48 12.50 2.21
N ASN A 124 -22.78 11.50 3.04
CA ASN A 124 -21.84 10.91 3.99
C ASN A 124 -21.87 9.39 3.84
N PHE A 125 -20.72 8.74 3.86
CA PHE A 125 -20.62 7.30 3.78
C PHE A 125 -19.44 6.77 4.58
N SER A 126 -19.47 5.48 4.89
CA SER A 126 -18.43 4.80 5.65
C SER A 126 -17.84 3.65 4.84
N THR A 127 -16.55 3.40 5.01
CA THR A 127 -15.85 2.23 4.44
C THR A 127 -15.44 1.20 5.50
N TYR A 128 -15.90 1.37 6.75
CA TYR A 128 -15.68 0.39 7.83
C TYR A 128 -16.42 -0.93 7.61
N ASP A 129 -17.60 -0.90 6.99
CA ASP A 129 -18.42 -2.10 6.82
C ASP A 129 -18.02 -2.91 5.60
N VAL A 130 -17.91 -4.23 5.78
CA VAL A 130 -17.66 -5.17 4.67
C VAL A 130 -18.87 -5.18 3.73
N LYS A 131 -18.72 -4.60 2.55
CA LYS A 131 -19.77 -4.58 1.51
C LYS A 131 -19.86 -5.89 0.73
N TYR A 132 -18.80 -6.70 0.77
CA TYR A 132 -18.66 -7.90 -0.04
C TYR A 132 -19.06 -9.15 0.75
N LYS A 133 -19.78 -10.05 0.07
CA LYS A 133 -20.22 -11.32 0.62
C LYS A 133 -19.37 -12.43 0.05
N GLN A 134 -18.81 -13.27 0.92
CA GLN A 134 -17.93 -14.37 0.52
C GLN A 134 -18.62 -15.28 -0.52
N GLY A 135 -17.87 -15.65 -1.56
CA GLY A 135 -18.35 -16.48 -2.67
C GLY A 135 -19.30 -15.75 -3.64
N SER A 136 -19.52 -14.44 -3.48
CA SER A 136 -20.29 -13.64 -4.42
C SER A 136 -19.37 -12.94 -5.41
N SER A 137 -19.86 -12.71 -6.62
CA SER A 137 -19.09 -12.11 -7.71
C SER A 137 -19.39 -10.62 -7.87
N TYR A 138 -18.39 -9.87 -8.27
CA TYR A 138 -18.43 -8.41 -8.36
C TYR A 138 -17.69 -7.92 -9.60
N LEU A 139 -18.13 -6.77 -10.12
CA LEU A 139 -17.39 -6.03 -11.12
C LEU A 139 -16.52 -4.98 -10.41
N LEU A 140 -15.22 -5.14 -10.51
CA LEU A 140 -14.22 -4.36 -9.77
C LEU A 140 -13.58 -3.36 -10.72
N LEU A 141 -13.70 -2.07 -10.39
CA LEU A 141 -13.01 -0.99 -11.09
C LEU A 141 -11.82 -0.58 -10.23
N LEU A 142 -10.63 -0.86 -10.74
CA LEU A 142 -9.40 -0.76 -9.96
C LEU A 142 -8.44 0.27 -10.57
N SER A 143 -7.69 0.90 -9.68
CA SER A 143 -6.47 1.62 -10.00
C SER A 143 -5.28 0.74 -9.59
N ARG A 144 -4.52 0.30 -10.58
CA ARG A 144 -3.27 -0.42 -10.43
C ARG A 144 -2.13 0.57 -10.39
N HIS A 145 -1.32 0.46 -9.36
CA HIS A 145 -0.12 1.26 -9.21
C HIS A 145 1.07 0.43 -8.80
N SER A 146 2.24 0.89 -9.22
CA SER A 146 3.52 0.32 -8.82
C SER A 146 4.22 1.30 -7.89
N SER A 147 4.93 0.77 -6.89
CA SER A 147 5.64 1.55 -5.89
C SER A 147 7.02 0.95 -5.66
N VAL A 148 8.01 1.81 -5.45
CA VAL A 148 9.36 1.36 -5.10
C VAL A 148 9.40 0.60 -3.76
N TYR A 149 8.35 0.74 -2.95
CA TYR A 149 8.22 0.11 -1.63
C TYR A 149 7.48 -1.24 -1.66
N THR A 150 6.91 -1.65 -2.81
CA THR A 150 6.08 -2.86 -2.90
C THR A 150 6.70 -3.88 -3.84
N GLU A 151 6.59 -5.17 -3.51
CA GLU A 151 7.21 -6.23 -4.32
C GLU A 151 6.57 -6.41 -5.70
N GLY A 152 5.30 -6.04 -5.83
CA GLY A 152 4.58 -5.99 -7.10
C GLY A 152 3.61 -4.83 -7.15
N ASP A 153 2.74 -4.86 -8.15
CA ASP A 153 1.71 -3.87 -8.31
C ASP A 153 0.63 -4.01 -7.24
N VAL A 154 0.19 -2.87 -6.72
CA VAL A 154 -0.88 -2.76 -5.74
C VAL A 154 -2.14 -2.31 -6.44
N PHE A 155 -3.25 -2.95 -6.06
CA PHE A 155 -4.58 -2.58 -6.53
C PHE A 155 -5.31 -1.81 -5.43
N SER A 156 -5.98 -0.75 -5.83
CA SER A 156 -6.90 0.03 -5.01
C SER A 156 -8.21 0.21 -5.76
N PHE A 157 -9.32 0.40 -5.04
CA PHE A 157 -10.55 0.81 -5.70
C PHE A 157 -10.37 2.20 -6.32
N VAL A 158 -10.92 2.43 -7.52
CA VAL A 158 -10.97 3.80 -8.06
C VAL A 158 -11.77 4.75 -7.17
N ASN A 159 -12.68 4.19 -6.37
CA ASN A 159 -13.42 4.84 -5.30
C ASN A 159 -13.97 3.76 -4.33
N ASP A 160 -13.65 3.86 -3.04
CA ASP A 160 -14.07 2.87 -2.02
C ASP A 160 -15.60 2.83 -1.77
N SER A 161 -16.34 3.84 -2.26
CA SER A 161 -17.79 3.88 -2.17
C SER A 161 -18.50 3.16 -3.32
N LEU A 162 -17.79 2.85 -4.42
CA LEU A 162 -18.35 2.19 -5.58
C LEU A 162 -18.52 0.69 -5.32
N PHE A 163 -19.72 0.18 -5.56
CA PHE A 163 -20.07 -1.21 -5.37
C PHE A 163 -20.93 -1.70 -6.53
N ILE A 164 -20.50 -2.77 -7.22
CA ILE A 164 -21.21 -3.32 -8.38
C ILE A 164 -21.29 -4.86 -8.26
N PRO A 165 -22.38 -5.41 -7.71
CA PRO A 165 -22.56 -6.85 -7.60
C PRO A 165 -22.90 -7.48 -8.96
N LEU A 166 -22.33 -8.65 -9.24
CA LEU A 166 -22.71 -9.48 -10.38
C LEU A 166 -23.71 -10.55 -9.92
N SER A 167 -24.78 -10.75 -10.68
CA SER A 167 -25.73 -11.86 -10.43
C SER A 167 -25.28 -13.12 -11.17
N ASN A 168 -25.27 -14.25 -10.46
CA ASN A 168 -25.11 -15.59 -11.05
C ASN A 168 -26.42 -16.13 -11.66
N SER A 169 -27.55 -15.41 -11.55
CA SER A 169 -28.82 -15.86 -12.14
C SER A 169 -28.85 -15.57 -13.64
N ILE A 170 -28.90 -16.64 -14.44
CA ILE A 170 -29.01 -16.63 -15.91
C ILE A 170 -30.23 -15.83 -16.40
N ASN A 171 -31.22 -15.59 -15.54
CA ASN A 171 -32.40 -14.79 -15.85
C ASN A 171 -32.56 -13.62 -14.86
N HIS A 172 -32.92 -12.48 -15.43
CA HIS A 172 -33.44 -11.25 -14.84
C HIS A 172 -32.46 -10.11 -14.50
N ALA A 173 -32.82 -8.95 -15.03
CA ALA A 173 -32.29 -7.59 -14.87
C ALA A 173 -32.31 -7.05 -13.42
N VAL A 174 -32.15 -7.90 -12.40
CA VAL A 174 -32.55 -7.60 -11.01
C VAL A 174 -31.42 -7.06 -10.12
N LYS A 175 -30.16 -6.94 -10.57
CA LYS A 175 -29.07 -6.48 -9.67
C LYS A 175 -28.31 -5.22 -10.06
N GLN A 176 -28.63 -4.55 -11.16
CA GLN A 176 -28.11 -3.20 -11.39
C GLN A 176 -28.67 -2.16 -10.40
N GLN A 177 -29.82 -2.44 -9.80
CA GLN A 177 -30.39 -1.60 -8.72
C GLN A 177 -29.62 -1.73 -7.39
N GLU A 178 -28.79 -2.77 -7.22
CA GLU A 178 -27.94 -2.93 -6.03
C GLU A 178 -26.57 -2.26 -6.23
N ALA A 179 -26.23 -1.86 -7.46
CA ALA A 179 -25.02 -1.09 -7.70
C ALA A 179 -25.17 0.29 -7.04
N SER A 180 -24.15 0.70 -6.30
CA SER A 180 -24.16 1.95 -5.56
C SER A 180 -22.85 2.71 -5.68
N LEU A 181 -22.96 4.03 -5.56
CA LEU A 181 -21.84 4.96 -5.41
C LEU A 181 -22.22 5.90 -4.27
N TYR A 182 -21.29 6.19 -3.36
CA TYR A 182 -21.56 6.98 -2.16
C TYR A 182 -22.76 6.50 -1.32
N GLY A 183 -23.07 5.20 -1.36
CA GLY A 183 -24.22 4.60 -0.66
C GLY A 183 -25.58 4.86 -1.30
N MET A 184 -25.63 5.58 -2.42
CA MET A 184 -26.84 5.83 -3.21
C MET A 184 -26.85 4.96 -4.47
N LYS A 185 -28.02 4.80 -5.11
CA LYS A 185 -28.11 3.98 -6.32
C LYS A 185 -27.23 4.56 -7.41
N LEU A 186 -26.48 3.70 -8.11
CA LEU A 186 -25.56 4.15 -9.16
C LEU A 186 -26.30 4.94 -10.26
N THR A 187 -27.56 4.62 -10.52
CA THR A 187 -28.43 5.35 -11.47
C THR A 187 -28.59 6.83 -11.15
N ASP A 188 -28.53 7.20 -9.87
CA ASP A 188 -28.71 8.58 -9.41
C ASP A 188 -27.44 9.43 -9.68
N HIS A 189 -26.32 8.78 -9.98
CA HIS A 189 -25.03 9.40 -10.29
C HIS A 189 -24.68 9.42 -11.78
N LEU A 190 -25.53 8.85 -12.63
CA LEU A 190 -25.32 8.79 -14.07
C LEU A 190 -25.92 10.01 -14.77
N SER A 191 -25.11 10.68 -15.57
CA SER A 191 -25.57 11.83 -16.37
C SER A 191 -26.49 11.40 -17.54
N SER A 192 -26.42 10.14 -17.97
CA SER A 192 -27.25 9.56 -19.04
C SER A 192 -28.24 8.49 -18.51
N LEU A 193 -29.18 8.92 -17.67
CA LEU A 193 -30.13 8.10 -16.89
C LEU A 193 -30.99 7.07 -17.67
N GLN A 194 -31.28 7.29 -18.95
CA GLN A 194 -32.28 6.47 -19.67
C GLN A 194 -31.73 5.21 -20.36
N ALA A 195 -30.42 5.12 -20.59
CA ALA A 195 -29.84 4.00 -21.35
C ALA A 195 -29.34 2.85 -20.46
N VAL A 196 -29.03 3.11 -19.19
CA VAL A 196 -28.28 2.15 -18.34
C VAL A 196 -29.19 1.27 -17.49
N SER A 197 -30.32 1.80 -17.00
CA SER A 197 -31.23 1.07 -16.10
C SER A 197 -31.95 -0.13 -16.73
N SER A 198 -31.90 -0.25 -18.05
CA SER A 198 -32.48 -1.36 -18.83
C SER A 198 -31.44 -2.36 -19.33
N LEU A 199 -30.14 -2.09 -19.15
CA LEU A 199 -29.09 -2.97 -19.64
C LEU A 199 -29.11 -4.28 -18.85
N ASN A 200 -28.77 -5.39 -19.49
CA ASN A 200 -28.39 -6.60 -18.77
C ASN A 200 -26.91 -6.52 -18.32
N ASN A 201 -26.43 -7.49 -17.53
CA ASN A 201 -25.05 -7.51 -17.03
C ASN A 201 -24.01 -7.48 -18.16
N GLY A 202 -24.27 -8.12 -19.30
CA GLY A 202 -23.38 -8.10 -20.45
C GLY A 202 -23.30 -6.71 -21.08
N GLU A 203 -24.46 -6.11 -21.37
CA GLU A 203 -24.55 -4.78 -21.97
C GLU A 203 -23.95 -3.69 -21.05
N PHE A 204 -24.14 -3.79 -19.74
CA PHE A 204 -23.53 -2.87 -18.78
C PHE A 204 -22.01 -2.99 -18.74
N LYS A 205 -21.48 -4.22 -18.84
CA LYS A 205 -20.03 -4.45 -18.95
C LYS A 205 -19.45 -3.84 -20.22
N GLU A 206 -20.11 -4.05 -21.36
CA GLU A 206 -19.69 -3.45 -22.64
C GLU A 206 -19.78 -1.91 -22.59
N PHE A 207 -20.82 -1.36 -21.95
CA PHE A 207 -20.91 0.08 -21.71
C PHE A 207 -19.73 0.63 -20.91
N ILE A 208 -19.37 -0.02 -19.80
CA ILE A 208 -18.21 0.36 -18.98
C ILE A 208 -16.92 0.24 -19.80
N LEU A 209 -16.72 -0.90 -20.47
CA LEU A 209 -15.53 -1.17 -21.29
C LEU A 209 -15.35 -0.13 -22.40
N GLY A 210 -16.44 0.28 -23.06
CA GLY A 210 -16.41 1.31 -24.10
C GLY A 210 -16.10 2.72 -23.58
N LYS A 211 -16.16 2.94 -22.26
CA LYS A 211 -15.90 4.24 -21.61
C LYS A 211 -14.56 4.29 -20.88
N ILE A 212 -14.01 3.15 -20.48
CA ILE A 212 -12.65 3.06 -19.93
C ILE A 212 -11.66 3.38 -21.05
N GLN A 213 -10.90 4.47 -20.88
CA GLN A 213 -9.84 4.83 -21.82
C GLN A 213 -8.62 3.91 -21.60
N THR A 214 -7.70 3.87 -22.58
CA THR A 214 -6.32 3.40 -22.34
C THR A 214 -5.64 4.35 -21.37
N ASN A 215 -5.82 4.07 -20.07
CA ASN A 215 -5.03 4.70 -19.03
C ASN A 215 -3.71 3.94 -18.90
N PRO A 216 -2.55 4.61 -19.01
CA PRO A 216 -1.29 3.99 -18.64
C PRO A 216 -1.33 3.59 -17.15
N LEU A 217 -0.50 2.62 -16.78
CA LEU A 217 -0.21 2.30 -15.37
C LEU A 217 0.12 3.60 -14.63
N ARG A 218 -0.53 3.82 -13.48
CA ARG A 218 -0.27 4.98 -12.65
C ARG A 218 0.82 4.61 -11.67
N TYR A 219 1.97 5.24 -11.75
CA TYR A 219 3.01 5.09 -10.74
C TYR A 219 2.68 6.02 -9.56
N GLU A 220 2.71 5.52 -8.31
CA GLU A 220 2.68 6.42 -7.14
C GLU A 220 3.89 7.37 -7.18
N SER A 221 4.98 6.87 -7.74
CA SER A 221 6.16 7.60 -8.19
C SER A 221 6.85 6.77 -9.26
N GLU A 222 7.23 7.37 -10.39
CA GLU A 222 8.08 6.66 -11.36
C GLU A 222 9.39 6.27 -10.67
N TYR A 223 9.77 5.00 -10.79
CA TYR A 223 11.01 4.51 -10.21
C TYR A 223 11.82 3.70 -11.24
N ILE A 224 13.13 3.63 -10.98
CA ILE A 224 14.11 2.93 -11.77
C ILE A 224 14.05 1.44 -11.40
N ASP A 225 13.43 0.65 -12.26
CA ASP A 225 13.48 -0.81 -12.16
C ASP A 225 14.79 -1.35 -12.76
N SER A 226 15.83 -1.40 -11.93
CA SER A 226 17.16 -1.89 -12.31
C SER A 226 17.88 -2.47 -11.10
N LEU A 227 18.51 -3.63 -11.27
CA LEU A 227 19.45 -4.22 -10.31
C LEU A 227 20.89 -3.69 -10.51
N ASN A 228 21.15 -3.01 -11.63
CA ASN A 228 22.48 -2.49 -11.95
C ASN A 228 22.68 -1.11 -11.30
N ILE A 229 23.71 -1.00 -10.44
CA ILE A 229 24.05 0.23 -9.71
C ILE A 229 24.33 1.42 -10.64
N ASN A 230 25.04 1.22 -11.76
CA ASN A 230 25.34 2.31 -12.70
C ASN A 230 24.05 2.92 -13.25
N SER A 231 23.13 2.06 -13.70
CA SER A 231 21.82 2.49 -14.22
C SER A 231 20.99 3.24 -13.18
N VAL A 232 21.02 2.82 -11.90
CA VAL A 232 20.33 3.55 -10.81
C VAL A 232 20.96 4.91 -10.60
N ILE A 233 22.29 4.97 -10.38
CA ILE A 233 23.03 6.21 -10.12
C ILE A 233 22.91 7.20 -11.29
N GLU A 234 22.98 6.73 -12.53
CA GLU A 234 22.87 7.55 -13.75
C GLU A 234 21.49 8.19 -13.89
N ARG A 235 20.43 7.45 -13.56
CA ARG A 235 19.05 7.89 -13.76
C ARG A 235 18.44 8.60 -12.56
N SER A 236 19.02 8.46 -11.37
CA SER A 236 18.58 9.19 -10.17
C SER A 236 18.88 10.67 -10.26
N GLU A 237 17.99 11.50 -9.74
CA GLU A 237 18.16 12.95 -9.70
C GLU A 237 19.24 13.37 -8.70
N TYR A 238 19.24 12.72 -7.53
CA TYR A 238 20.18 12.98 -6.46
C TYR A 238 20.90 11.70 -6.03
N VAL A 239 22.17 11.84 -5.69
CA VAL A 239 22.94 10.80 -5.00
C VAL A 239 23.63 11.45 -3.82
N LEU A 240 23.27 11.05 -2.61
CA LEU A 240 23.68 11.72 -1.39
C LEU A 240 24.34 10.73 -0.43
N LYS A 241 25.36 11.16 0.29
CA LYS A 241 25.77 10.53 1.54
C LYS A 241 25.01 11.19 2.67
N ILE A 242 24.28 10.38 3.42
CA ILE A 242 23.42 10.86 4.51
C ILE A 242 23.77 10.17 5.82
N LYS A 243 23.35 10.79 6.91
CA LYS A 243 23.17 10.17 8.22
C LYS A 243 21.67 10.06 8.52
N VAL A 244 21.23 8.91 9.02
CA VAL A 244 19.85 8.72 9.49
C VAL A 244 19.77 9.18 10.95
N ASP A 245 18.99 10.20 11.24
CA ASP A 245 19.00 10.83 12.57
C ASP A 245 17.91 10.31 13.49
N ASP A 246 16.64 10.39 13.06
CA ASP A 246 15.50 9.93 13.84
C ASP A 246 14.30 9.61 12.95
N LEU A 247 13.35 8.85 13.51
CA LEU A 247 12.10 8.51 12.84
C LEU A 247 11.18 9.74 12.82
N TYR A 248 10.82 10.19 11.62
CA TYR A 248 9.89 11.31 11.44
C TYR A 248 8.43 10.84 11.46
N MET A 249 8.11 9.82 10.67
CA MET A 249 6.77 9.21 10.64
C MET A 249 6.80 7.77 10.12
N GLY A 250 5.89 6.93 10.62
CA GLY A 250 5.61 5.63 10.03
C GLY A 250 4.57 5.72 8.92
N SER A 251 4.53 4.70 8.05
CA SER A 251 3.42 4.51 7.12
C SER A 251 2.30 3.69 7.77
N TYR A 252 1.06 3.88 7.28
CA TYR A 252 -0.08 3.04 7.67
C TYR A 252 0.11 1.57 7.27
N THR A 253 0.80 1.33 6.16
CA THR A 253 1.11 -0.01 5.61
C THR A 253 2.20 -0.72 6.38
N GLY A 254 3.05 0.01 7.12
CA GLY A 254 4.23 -0.55 7.80
C GLY A 254 5.33 -1.02 6.85
N ASP A 255 5.15 -0.89 5.53
CA ASP A 255 6.13 -1.28 4.49
C ASP A 255 7.24 -0.24 4.31
N ARG A 256 7.00 1.00 4.76
CA ARG A 256 7.92 2.12 4.65
C ARG A 256 7.91 3.01 5.88
N LEU A 257 9.04 3.64 6.17
CA LEU A 257 9.24 4.57 7.27
C LEU A 257 9.94 5.82 6.75
N THR A 258 9.52 7.00 7.21
CA THR A 258 10.15 8.28 6.86
C THR A 258 11.04 8.73 8.01
N TYR A 259 12.28 9.09 7.69
CA TYR A 259 13.27 9.54 8.67
C TYR A 259 13.70 10.97 8.40
N ASN A 260 14.08 11.69 9.45
CA ASN A 260 14.90 12.87 9.33
C ASN A 260 16.34 12.43 9.04
N CYS A 261 16.97 13.08 8.06
CA CYS A 261 18.33 12.76 7.64
C CYS A 261 19.16 14.02 7.45
N THR A 262 20.42 13.94 7.86
CA THR A 262 21.44 14.96 7.62
C THR A 262 22.25 14.59 6.39
N VAL A 263 22.37 15.50 5.43
CA VAL A 263 23.20 15.36 4.22
C VAL A 263 24.63 15.71 4.58
N GLU A 264 25.51 14.71 4.50
CA GLU A 264 26.95 14.85 4.74
C GLU A 264 27.69 15.23 3.46
N GLU A 265 27.28 14.66 2.33
CA GLU A 265 27.91 14.90 1.04
C GLU A 265 26.89 14.77 -0.09
N ILE A 266 26.95 15.68 -1.06
CA ILE A 266 26.18 15.61 -2.29
C ILE A 266 27.12 15.05 -3.36
N LEU A 267 26.87 13.81 -3.80
CA LEU A 267 27.65 13.15 -4.84
C LEU A 267 27.10 13.50 -6.24
N LYS A 268 25.77 13.65 -6.35
CA LYS A 268 25.07 14.05 -7.58
C LYS A 268 23.85 14.91 -7.25
N GLY A 269 23.53 15.86 -8.11
CA GLY A 269 22.40 16.78 -7.98
C GLY A 269 22.77 18.08 -7.25
N VAL A 270 21.82 19.01 -7.15
CA VAL A 270 22.01 20.30 -6.46
C VAL A 270 20.98 20.44 -5.35
N LEU A 271 21.45 20.45 -4.10
CA LEU A 271 20.59 20.56 -2.93
C LEU A 271 21.04 21.71 -2.03
N ASN A 272 20.11 22.60 -1.69
CA ASN A 272 20.41 23.81 -0.90
C ASN A 272 20.21 23.63 0.61
N LYS A 273 20.02 22.40 1.09
CA LYS A 273 19.63 22.11 2.47
C LYS A 273 20.36 20.89 2.99
N GLN A 274 20.75 20.96 4.26
CA GLN A 274 21.44 19.87 4.95
C GLN A 274 20.47 18.89 5.62
N ASN A 275 19.27 19.32 5.99
CA ASN A 275 18.29 18.44 6.64
C ASN A 275 17.14 18.15 5.67
N ILE A 276 16.95 16.86 5.40
CA ILE A 276 15.92 16.34 4.49
C ILE A 276 15.15 15.21 5.15
N LYS A 277 14.04 14.84 4.53
CA LYS A 277 13.22 13.69 4.94
C LYS A 277 13.23 12.67 3.83
N ILE A 278 13.53 11.42 4.18
CA ILE A 278 13.60 10.34 3.20
C ILE A 278 12.73 9.19 3.67
N THR A 279 11.90 8.69 2.75
CA THR A 279 11.11 7.47 2.97
C THR A 279 11.90 6.25 2.51
N PHE A 280 12.13 5.31 3.41
CA PHE A 280 12.83 4.05 3.17
C PHE A 280 11.88 2.86 3.35
N PRO A 281 12.12 1.72 2.66
CA PRO A 281 11.47 0.47 3.03
C PRO A 281 11.83 0.09 4.46
N THR A 282 10.89 -0.49 5.20
CA THR A 282 11.10 -0.88 6.59
C THR A 282 12.28 -1.85 6.72
N ASN A 283 13.09 -1.69 7.78
CA ASN A 283 14.28 -2.51 8.08
C ASN A 283 15.45 -2.40 7.07
N THR A 284 15.50 -1.35 6.25
CA THR A 284 16.62 -1.14 5.31
C THR A 284 17.71 -0.19 5.81
N VAL A 285 17.39 0.63 6.82
CA VAL A 285 18.32 1.61 7.41
C VAL A 285 18.19 1.61 8.93
N GLU A 286 19.27 1.99 9.60
CA GLU A 286 19.35 2.12 11.05
C GLU A 286 19.65 3.56 11.47
N ILE A 287 19.01 4.01 12.54
CA ILE A 287 19.26 5.32 13.14
C ILE A 287 20.71 5.40 13.64
N GLY A 288 21.36 6.52 13.36
CA GLY A 288 22.76 6.81 13.71
C GLY A 288 23.77 6.42 12.63
N ASN A 289 23.38 5.58 11.67
CA ASN A 289 24.26 5.09 10.62
C ASN A 289 24.29 6.01 9.39
N PHE A 290 25.33 5.83 8.58
CA PHE A 290 25.55 6.57 7.34
C PHE A 290 25.34 5.67 6.13
N TYR A 291 24.67 6.21 5.12
CA TYR A 291 24.36 5.50 3.87
C TYR A 291 24.62 6.39 2.67
N ILE A 292 24.85 5.77 1.52
CA ILE A 292 24.77 6.45 0.22
C ILE A 292 23.42 6.10 -0.37
N VAL A 293 22.66 7.10 -0.78
CA VAL A 293 21.28 6.94 -1.24
C VAL A 293 21.07 7.61 -2.58
N ALA A 294 20.37 6.91 -3.49
CA ALA A 294 19.93 7.43 -4.78
C ALA A 294 18.44 7.83 -4.68
N LEU A 295 18.13 9.10 -4.94
CA LEU A 295 16.84 9.70 -4.57
C LEU A 295 16.19 10.45 -5.72
N SER A 296 14.85 10.52 -5.64
CA SER A 296 14.00 11.39 -6.44
C SER A 296 13.20 12.32 -5.52
N GLU A 297 12.92 13.53 -5.96
CA GLU A 297 12.06 14.45 -5.20
C GLU A 297 10.59 14.00 -5.29
N LEU A 298 9.87 14.04 -4.17
CA LEU A 298 8.46 13.69 -4.15
C LEU A 298 7.62 14.89 -4.62
N GLU A 299 7.16 14.86 -5.88
CA GLU A 299 6.34 15.91 -6.47
C GLU A 299 5.13 16.28 -5.59
N GLY A 300 4.83 17.58 -5.51
CA GLY A 300 3.64 18.08 -4.80
C GLY A 300 3.76 18.13 -3.26
N THR A 301 4.90 17.77 -2.69
CA THR A 301 5.17 17.91 -1.25
C THR A 301 6.01 19.15 -0.92
N SER A 302 6.09 19.52 0.36
CA SER A 302 6.97 20.62 0.78
C SER A 302 8.41 20.28 0.40
N GLN A 303 9.12 21.21 -0.26
CA GLN A 303 10.55 21.14 -0.55
C GLN A 303 11.30 20.55 0.65
N ASN A 304 11.70 19.26 0.60
CA ASN A 304 12.52 18.48 1.55
C ASN A 304 12.15 17.00 1.68
N PHE A 305 11.09 16.52 1.01
CA PHE A 305 10.73 15.10 1.05
C PHE A 305 11.23 14.38 -0.20
N PHE A 306 11.96 13.30 0.05
CA PHE A 306 12.55 12.45 -0.97
C PHE A 306 12.10 11.02 -0.81
N ILE A 307 12.07 10.32 -1.93
CA ILE A 307 11.86 8.89 -2.02
C ILE A 307 13.08 8.25 -2.67
N ILE A 308 13.29 6.96 -2.41
CA ILE A 308 14.33 6.20 -3.10
C ILE A 308 13.95 6.04 -4.58
N SER A 309 14.89 6.27 -5.49
CA SER A 309 14.60 6.18 -6.94
C SER A 309 14.44 4.75 -7.45
N SER A 310 14.84 3.76 -6.66
CA SER A 310 14.89 2.33 -7.01
C SER A 310 14.88 1.47 -5.75
N LYS A 311 14.40 0.24 -5.86
CA LYS A 311 14.53 -0.80 -4.81
C LYS A 311 15.99 -1.03 -4.39
N ASN A 312 16.94 -0.69 -5.27
CA ASN A 312 18.39 -0.87 -5.04
C ASN A 312 19.12 0.46 -4.81
N SER A 313 18.49 1.44 -4.16
CA SER A 313 19.07 2.79 -4.01
C SER A 313 19.85 3.02 -2.73
N ILE A 314 19.92 2.04 -1.83
CA ILE A 314 20.55 2.18 -0.51
C ILE A 314 21.85 1.39 -0.54
N TYR A 315 22.97 2.08 -0.34
CA TYR A 315 24.30 1.50 -0.39
C TYR A 315 25.08 1.77 0.89
N ASP A 316 25.97 0.85 1.21
CA ASP A 316 26.92 1.02 2.31
C ASP A 316 27.96 2.09 1.94
N CYS A 317 28.46 2.82 2.95
CA CYS A 317 29.46 3.87 2.74
C CYS A 317 30.79 3.34 2.17
N SER A 318 31.10 2.05 2.29
CA SER A 318 32.25 1.42 1.63
C SER A 318 32.18 1.47 0.10
N ASN A 319 30.99 1.71 -0.50
CA ASN A 319 30.82 1.86 -1.94
C ASN A 319 31.11 3.27 -2.47
N ILE A 320 31.52 4.23 -1.63
CA ILE A 320 31.62 5.64 -2.01
C ILE A 320 32.52 5.91 -3.21
N GLU A 321 33.72 5.31 -3.26
CA GLU A 321 34.67 5.55 -4.36
C GLU A 321 34.16 4.96 -5.67
N SER A 322 33.54 3.78 -5.63
CA SER A 322 32.92 3.18 -6.82
C SER A 322 31.79 4.06 -7.37
N ILE A 323 30.96 4.63 -6.49
CA ILE A 323 29.86 5.52 -6.89
C ILE A 323 30.40 6.83 -7.48
N ARG A 324 31.46 7.41 -6.90
CA ARG A 324 32.12 8.61 -7.48
C ARG A 324 32.65 8.35 -8.88
N ILE A 325 33.26 7.19 -9.11
CA ILE A 325 33.75 6.80 -10.44
C ILE A 325 32.59 6.71 -11.44
N ILE A 326 31.45 6.14 -11.04
CA ILE A 326 30.26 6.05 -11.89
C ILE A 326 29.75 7.44 -12.26
N ILE A 327 29.66 8.35 -11.29
CA ILE A 327 29.17 9.72 -11.52
C ILE A 327 30.10 10.47 -12.48
N ASN A 328 31.42 10.46 -12.21
CA ASN A 328 32.40 11.20 -13.00
C ASN A 328 32.57 10.67 -14.44
N ASN A 329 32.21 9.41 -14.72
CA ASN A 329 32.29 8.86 -16.08
C ASN A 329 31.07 9.23 -16.95
N ASN A 330 30.06 9.86 -16.36
CA ASN A 330 28.79 10.19 -17.01
C ASN A 330 28.54 11.70 -17.14
N ASP A 331 29.44 12.54 -16.62
CA ASP A 331 29.48 14.00 -16.83
C ASP A 331 30.36 14.37 -18.04
#